data_AF-A0A515EUV2-F1
#
_entry.id   AF-A0A515EUV2-F1
#
_cell.length_a   1.000
_cell.length_b   1.000
_cell.length_c   1.000
_cell.angle_alpha   90.00
_cell.angle_beta   90.00
_cell.angle_gamma   90.00
#
_symmetry.space_group_name_H-M   'P 1'
#
loop_
_entity.id
_entity.type
_entity.pdbx_description
1 polymer ?
#
loop_
_entity_poly.entity_id
_entity_poly.type
_entity_poly.pdbx_seq_one_letter_code
_entity_poly.pdbx_strand_id
1 'polypeptide(L)'
;METDLDDPWKEFARRLLLDAAALRGLSTARQLADVLAEQGIVIAPRTLARRISRGSFDAGFFLLFLQALGVSEIAFQGQQSADVEIQKKLRPRKR
;
A
#
# COMPACT_ATOMS: atom_id res chain seq x y z
N MET A 1 -11.47 14.59 25.98
CA MET A 1 -11.48 13.85 24.70
C MET A 1 -10.07 13.96 24.16
N GLU A 2 -9.27 12.92 24.37
CA GLU A 2 -7.94 12.82 23.80
C GLU A 2 -8.16 12.48 22.33
N THR A 3 -8.02 13.47 21.46
CA THR A 3 -8.18 13.25 20.02
C THR A 3 -6.99 12.39 19.60
N ASP A 4 -7.24 11.12 19.28
CA ASP A 4 -6.25 10.19 18.71
C ASP A 4 -5.62 10.85 17.47
N LEU A 5 -4.49 11.55 17.65
CA LEU A 5 -3.68 12.11 16.56
C LEU A 5 -3.25 11.00 15.58
N ASP A 6 -3.23 9.76 16.05
CA ASP A 6 -2.99 8.57 15.27
C ASP A 6 -4.05 8.29 14.20
N ASP A 7 -5.31 8.63 14.45
CA ASP A 7 -6.43 8.21 13.61
C ASP A 7 -6.33 8.74 12.15
N PRO A 8 -6.02 10.03 11.90
CA PRO A 8 -5.81 10.52 10.54
C PRO A 8 -4.58 9.88 9.85
N TRP A 9 -3.50 9.58 10.59
CA TRP A 9 -2.30 8.96 10.02
C TRP A 9 -2.49 7.47 9.74
N LYS A 10 -3.24 6.76 10.59
CA LYS A 10 -3.67 5.37 10.37
C LYS A 10 -4.53 5.26 9.12
N GLU A 11 -5.49 6.17 8.94
CA GLU A 11 -6.32 6.20 7.74
C GLU A 11 -5.51 6.59 6.50
N PHE A 12 -4.56 7.53 6.60
CA PHE A 12 -3.65 7.85 5.50
C PHE A 12 -2.80 6.65 5.08
N ALA A 13 -2.17 5.96 6.04
CA ALA A 13 -1.37 4.76 5.76
C ALA A 13 -2.21 3.65 5.11
N ARG A 14 -3.42 3.42 5.63
CA ARG A 14 -4.38 2.49 5.02
C ARG A 14 -4.70 2.88 3.58
N ARG A 15 -5.00 4.15 3.34
CA ARG A 15 -5.37 4.64 2.01
C ARG A 15 -4.22 4.48 1.01
N LEU A 16 -3.00 4.83 1.41
CA LEU A 16 -1.80 4.65 0.59
C LEU A 16 -1.62 3.20 0.13
N LEU A 17 -1.78 2.23 1.06
CA LEU A 17 -1.69 0.81 0.71
C LEU A 17 -2.80 0.36 -0.25
N LEU A 18 -4.04 0.81 0.00
CA LEU A 18 -5.18 0.45 -0.85
C LEU A 18 -5.06 1.05 -2.25
N ASP A 19 -4.60 2.30 -2.37
CA ASP A 19 -4.39 2.96 -3.65
C ASP A 19 -3.25 2.26 -4.41
N ALA A 20 -2.14 1.94 -3.74
CA ALA A 20 -1.04 1.15 -4.33
C ALA A 20 -1.50 -0.25 -4.80
N ALA A 21 -2.35 -0.92 -4.02
CA ALA A 21 -2.94 -2.20 -4.39
C ALA A 21 -3.88 -2.08 -5.61
N ALA A 22 -4.76 -1.07 -5.61
CA ALA A 22 -5.72 -0.83 -6.68
C ALA A 22 -5.03 -0.54 -8.02
N LEU A 23 -3.93 0.20 -7.99
CA LEU A 23 -3.08 0.46 -9.15
C LEU A 23 -2.44 -0.79 -9.76
N ARG A 24 -2.25 -1.83 -8.94
CA ARG A 24 -1.82 -3.16 -9.37
C ARG A 24 -2.97 -4.08 -9.75
N GLY A 25 -4.22 -3.60 -9.71
CA GLY A 25 -5.42 -4.38 -9.98
C GLY A 25 -5.77 -5.38 -8.87
N LEU A 26 -5.22 -5.20 -7.67
CA LEU A 26 -5.45 -6.08 -6.52
C LEU A 26 -6.57 -5.48 -5.67
N SER A 27 -7.71 -6.15 -5.65
CA SER A 27 -8.91 -5.67 -4.95
C SER A 27 -9.27 -6.49 -3.72
N THR A 28 -8.64 -7.66 -3.53
CA THR A 28 -8.97 -8.58 -2.45
C THR A 28 -7.79 -8.84 -1.53
N ALA A 29 -8.08 -9.04 -0.23
CA ALA A 29 -7.08 -9.41 0.76
C ALA A 29 -6.39 -10.76 0.46
N ARG A 30 -7.03 -11.64 -0.32
CA ARG A 30 -6.41 -12.89 -0.79
C ARG A 30 -5.30 -12.59 -1.79
N GLN A 31 -5.60 -11.83 -2.84
CA GLN A 31 -4.59 -11.47 -3.84
C GLN A 31 -3.39 -10.73 -3.22
N LEU A 32 -3.65 -9.85 -2.24
CA LEU A 32 -2.59 -9.16 -1.52
C LEU A 32 -1.73 -10.12 -0.68
N ALA A 33 -2.35 -11.11 -0.03
CA ALA A 33 -1.63 -12.13 0.70
C ALA A 33 -0.78 -13.02 -0.22
N ASP A 34 -1.28 -13.32 -1.42
CA ASP A 34 -0.55 -14.11 -2.42
C ASP A 34 0.70 -13.36 -2.90
N VAL A 35 0.60 -12.06 -3.19
CA VAL A 35 1.76 -11.20 -3.55
C VAL A 35 2.79 -11.14 -2.42
N LEU A 36 2.34 -11.03 -1.17
CA LEU A 36 3.23 -11.06 -0.01
C LEU A 36 3.91 -12.44 0.13
N ALA A 37 3.19 -13.53 -0.14
CA ALA A 37 3.72 -14.88 -0.08
C ALA A 37 4.82 -15.13 -1.13
N GLU A 38 4.71 -14.54 -2.32
CA GLU A 38 5.77 -14.57 -3.35
C GLU A 38 7.07 -13.90 -2.87
N GLN A 39 6.99 -12.96 -1.92
CA GLN A 39 8.13 -12.31 -1.28
C GLN A 39 8.57 -13.03 0.02
N GLY A 40 8.03 -14.23 0.29
CA GLY A 40 8.34 -15.03 1.48
C GLY A 40 7.54 -14.66 2.72
N ILE A 41 6.53 -13.80 2.62
CA ILE A 41 5.72 -13.33 3.75
C ILE A 41 4.38 -14.05 3.75
N VAL A 42 4.27 -15.10 4.55
CA VAL A 42 3.03 -15.88 4.64
C VAL A 42 2.10 -15.26 5.67
N ILE A 43 1.06 -14.58 5.20
CA ILE A 43 0.00 -14.03 6.05
C ILE A 43 -1.37 -14.52 5.59
N ALA A 44 -2.21 -14.94 6.54
CA ALA A 44 -3.57 -15.35 6.21
C ALA A 44 -4.39 -14.13 5.70
N PRO A 45 -5.19 -14.27 4.63
CA PRO A 45 -5.99 -13.17 4.07
C PRO A 45 -6.91 -12.47 5.10
N ARG A 46 -7.49 -13.24 6.02
CA ARG A 46 -8.34 -12.70 7.10
C ARG A 46 -7.55 -11.83 8.08
N THR A 47 -6.31 -12.23 8.40
CA THR A 47 -5.42 -11.48 9.28
C THR A 47 -4.96 -10.20 8.59
N LEU A 48 -4.60 -10.28 7.31
CA LEU A 48 -4.22 -9.13 6.50
C LEU A 48 -5.36 -8.12 6.40
N ALA A 49 -6.59 -8.56 6.10
CA ALA A 49 -7.77 -7.69 6.05
C ALA A 49 -8.01 -6.95 7.38
N ARG A 50 -7.85 -7.63 8.52
CA ARG A 50 -7.98 -7.01 9.84
C ARG A 50 -6.89 -5.96 10.11
N ARG A 51 -5.63 -6.24 9.74
CA ARG A 51 -4.54 -5.26 9.86
C ARG A 51 -4.82 -4.03 9.00
N ILE A 52 -5.22 -4.25 7.75
CA ILE A 52 -5.58 -3.16 6.83
C ILE A 52 -6.74 -2.32 7.38
N SER A 53 -7.80 -2.97 7.86
CA SER A 53 -8.96 -2.28 8.42
C SER A 53 -8.65 -1.45 9.66
N ARG A 54 -7.62 -1.81 10.45
CA ARG A 54 -7.21 -1.04 11.63
C ARG A 54 -6.28 0.12 11.31
N GLY A 55 -5.68 0.16 10.11
CA GLY A 55 -4.68 1.16 9.73
C GLY A 55 -3.39 1.14 10.56
N SER A 56 -3.28 0.26 11.55
CA SER A 56 -2.12 0.11 12.43
C SER A 56 -1.22 -1.00 11.90
N PHE A 57 -0.12 -0.60 11.26
CA PHE A 57 0.92 -1.49 10.80
C PHE A 57 2.22 -1.20 11.54
N ASP A 58 3.06 -2.21 11.70
CA ASP A 58 4.46 -1.91 12.03
C ASP A 58 5.11 -1.31 10.78
N ALA A 59 6.04 -0.37 10.98
CA ALA A 59 6.65 0.38 9.88
C ALA A 59 7.40 -0.55 8.90
N GLY A 60 8.01 -1.62 9.38
CA GLY A 60 8.72 -2.59 8.53
C GLY A 60 7.78 -3.32 7.58
N PHE A 61 6.66 -3.82 8.10
CA PHE A 61 5.61 -4.47 7.32
C PHE A 61 5.00 -3.51 6.31
N PHE A 62 4.77 -2.26 6.70
CA PHE A 62 4.25 -1.24 5.79
C PHE A 62 5.17 -1.02 4.58
N LEU A 63 6.47 -0.80 4.83
CA LEU A 63 7.46 -0.61 3.77
C LEU A 63 7.63 -1.85 2.89
N LEU A 64 7.69 -3.02 3.52
CA LEU A 64 7.79 -4.30 2.82
C LEU A 64 6.58 -4.56 1.92
N PHE A 65 5.39 -4.20 2.38
CA PHE A 65 4.18 -4.35 1.59
C PHE A 65 4.16 -3.38 0.40
N LEU A 66 4.56 -2.13 0.60
CA LEU A 66 4.72 -1.17 -0.50
C LEU A 66 5.76 -1.66 -1.52
N GLN A 67 6.89 -2.19 -1.05
CA GLN A 67 7.91 -2.80 -1.91
C GLN A 67 7.36 -4.02 -2.68
N ALA A 68 6.56 -4.88 -2.03
CA ALA A 68 5.94 -6.05 -2.68
C ALA A 68 4.91 -5.63 -3.75
N LEU A 69 4.21 -4.52 -3.53
CA LEU A 69 3.37 -3.85 -4.53
C LEU A 69 4.19 -3.08 -5.57
N GLY A 70 5.53 -3.11 -5.47
CA GLY A 70 6.50 -2.45 -6.34
C GLY A 70 6.34 -0.93 -6.36
N VAL A 71 6.03 -0.34 -5.21
CA VAL A 71 6.13 1.10 -4.97
C VAL A 71 7.60 1.43 -4.73
N SER A 72 8.12 2.39 -5.48
CA SER A 72 9.52 2.85 -5.38
C SER A 72 9.66 4.21 -4.70
N GLU A 73 8.58 4.98 -4.61
CA GLU A 73 8.57 6.32 -4.06
C GLU A 73 7.24 6.58 -3.35
N ILE A 74 7.31 7.29 -2.22
CA ILE A 74 6.15 7.75 -1.45
C ILE A 74 6.28 9.26 -1.31
N ALA A 75 5.40 10.01 -1.95
CA ALA A 75 5.35 11.45 -1.80
C ALA A 75 4.36 11.83 -0.68
N PHE A 76 4.81 12.60 0.29
CA PHE A 76 3.93 13.25 1.26
C PHE A 76 3.52 14.60 0.68
N GLN A 77 2.46 14.64 -0.12
CA GLN A 77 1.83 15.91 -0.44
C GLN A 77 1.02 16.37 0.78
N GLY A 78 1.57 17.37 1.48
CA GLY A 78 0.87 18.08 2.54
C GLY A 78 -0.48 18.54 2.02
N GLN A 79 -1.54 18.12 2.72
CA GLN A 79 -2.95 18.11 2.34
C GLN A 79 -3.37 16.95 1.43
N GLN A 80 -3.75 15.85 2.09
CA GLN A 80 -4.70 14.80 1.68
C GLN A 80 -5.23 14.90 0.23
N SER A 81 -4.41 14.57 -0.76
CA SER A 81 -4.84 14.28 -2.13
C SER A 81 -3.88 13.23 -2.69
N ALA A 82 -4.39 12.01 -2.86
CA ALA A 82 -3.63 10.87 -3.32
C ALA A 82 -3.53 10.89 -4.85
N ASP A 83 -2.52 11.57 -5.39
CA ASP A 83 -2.10 11.39 -6.77
C ASP A 83 -0.88 10.46 -6.76
N VAL A 84 -1.09 9.21 -7.19
CA VAL A 84 -0.01 8.23 -7.37
C VAL A 84 0.37 8.23 -8.84
N GLU A 85 1.55 8.75 -9.16
CA GLU A 85 2.07 8.78 -10.52
C GLU A 85 2.78 7.45 -10.85
N ILE A 86 2.33 6.75 -11.90
CA ILE A 86 2.95 5.50 -12.38
C ILE A 86 3.79 5.74 -13.62
N GLN A 87 5.06 5.33 -13.57
CA GLN A 87 5.96 5.36 -14.73
C GLN A 87 5.46 4.43 -15.85
N LYS A 88 4.99 5.02 -16.97
CA LYS A 88 4.88 4.32 -18.25
C LYS A 88 6.28 4.15 -18.85
N LYS A 89 6.75 2.90 -18.98
CA LYS A 89 7.90 2.57 -19.84
C LYS A 89 7.65 3.12 -21.25
N LEU A 90 8.41 4.15 -21.63
CA LEU A 90 8.46 4.67 -23.00
C LEU A 90 9.01 3.57 -23.92
N ARG A 91 8.28 3.27 -25.00
CA ARG A 91 8.76 2.40 -26.08
C ARG A 91 9.99 3.04 -26.77
N PRO A 92 10.92 2.26 -27.33
CA PRO A 92 12.07 2.82 -28.01
C PRO A 92 11.63 3.58 -29.27
N ARG A 93 12.15 4.81 -29.45
CA ARG A 93 12.04 5.55 -30.71
C ARG A 93 12.89 4.85 -31.77
N LYS A 94 12.21 4.31 -32.78
CA LYS A 94 12.80 3.83 -34.04
C LYS A 94 13.42 5.03 -34.76
N ARG A 95 14.68 4.93 -35.19
CA ARG A 95 15.27 5.80 -36.20
C ARG A 95 15.82 4.93 -37.32
#